data_AF-A0A7Y1Q8Q2-F1
#
_entry.id   AF-A0A7Y1Q8Q2-F1
#
_cell.length_a   1.000
_cell.length_b   1.000
_cell.length_c   1.000
_cell.angle_alpha   90.00
_cell.angle_beta   90.00
_cell.angle_gamma   90.00
#
_symmetry.space_group_name_H-M   'P 1'
#
loop_
_entity.id
_entity.type
_entity.pdbx_description
1 polymer ?
#
loop_
_entity_poly.entity_id
_entity_poly.type
_entity_poly.pdbx_seq_one_letter_code
_entity_poly.pdbx_strand_id
1 'polypeptide(L)'
;MELTLEAVALFALKLVHETDDGSPLLRDDPVMEGYDREVFGLLVRQGNLAEIQVKLDECLYLALDTLGGADTVMGRELQRLAADVREAQTLETLDAPLHALKDYLKAIL
;
A
#
# COMPACT_ATOMS: atom_id res chain seq x y z
N MET A 1 -8.63 2.59 -10.10
CA MET A 1 -8.61 2.05 -8.73
C MET A 1 -7.63 0.89 -8.60
N GLU A 2 -7.78 -0.19 -9.38
CA GLU A 2 -6.99 -1.43 -9.26
C GLU A 2 -5.48 -1.20 -9.42
N LEU A 3 -5.09 -0.43 -10.44
CA LEU A 3 -3.70 -0.04 -10.66
C LEU A 3 -3.13 0.82 -9.52
N THR A 4 -3.97 1.61 -8.87
CA THR A 4 -3.57 2.45 -7.74
C THR A 4 -3.33 1.57 -6.50
N LEU A 5 -4.18 0.56 -6.28
CA LEU A 5 -4.03 -0.42 -5.20
C LEU A 5 -2.75 -1.25 -5.37
N GLU A 6 -2.52 -1.80 -6.56
CA GLU A 6 -1.29 -2.51 -6.90
C GLU A 6 -0.06 -1.62 -6.71
N ALA A 7 -0.12 -0.36 -7.15
CA ALA A 7 0.99 0.58 -6.98
C ALA A 7 1.31 0.89 -5.50
N VAL A 8 0.29 1.04 -4.66
CA VAL A 8 0.48 1.23 -3.21
C VAL A 8 1.18 0.01 -2.61
N ALA A 9 0.69 -1.20 -2.89
CA ALA A 9 1.31 -2.41 -2.39
C ALA A 9 2.75 -2.57 -2.88
N LEU A 10 2.99 -2.34 -4.17
CA LEU A 10 4.34 -2.38 -4.76
C LEU A 10 5.27 -1.38 -4.08
N PHE A 11 4.87 -0.12 -3.90
CA PHE A 11 5.74 0.87 -3.26
C PHE A 11 5.98 0.57 -1.78
N ALA A 12 4.96 0.13 -1.04
CA ALA A 12 5.12 -0.29 0.34
C ALA A 12 6.11 -1.45 0.48
N LEU A 13 5.99 -2.48 -0.37
CA LEU A 13 6.87 -3.66 -0.34
C LEU A 13 8.27 -3.36 -0.88
N LYS A 14 8.41 -2.40 -1.81
CA LYS A 14 9.71 -1.89 -2.24
C LYS A 14 10.48 -1.27 -1.08
N LEU A 15 9.84 -0.48 -0.20
CA LEU A 15 10.52 0.07 0.99
C LEU A 15 11.09 -1.04 1.88
N VAL A 16 10.41 -2.18 1.96
CA VAL A 16 10.79 -3.33 2.79
C VAL A 16 11.95 -4.13 2.17
N HIS A 17 11.97 -4.27 0.85
CA HIS A 17 12.85 -5.21 0.14
C HIS A 17 13.99 -4.55 -0.64
N GLU A 18 13.83 -3.31 -1.11
CA GLU A 18 14.85 -2.59 -1.87
C GLU A 18 15.84 -1.90 -0.91
N THR A 19 16.78 -2.69 -0.39
CA THR A 19 17.99 -2.15 0.28
C THR A 19 19.04 -1.72 -0.74
N ASP A 20 20.03 -0.92 -0.33
CA ASP A 20 21.08 -0.36 -1.23
C ASP A 20 21.80 -1.39 -2.13
N ASP A 21 21.89 -2.67 -1.69
CA ASP A 21 22.51 -3.77 -2.46
C ASP A 21 21.50 -4.82 -2.97
N GLY A 22 20.20 -4.58 -2.75
CA GLY A 22 19.12 -5.49 -3.11
C GLY A 22 18.71 -5.37 -4.58
N SER A 23 18.25 -6.49 -5.17
CA SER A 23 17.59 -6.41 -6.48
C SER A 23 16.25 -5.67 -6.34
N PRO A 24 15.89 -4.82 -7.32
CA PRO A 24 14.65 -4.06 -7.23
C PRO A 24 13.46 -5.03 -7.26
N LEU A 25 12.51 -4.81 -6.35
CA LEU A 25 11.24 -5.52 -6.33
C LEU A 25 10.41 -5.06 -7.53
N LEU A 26 10.08 -6.02 -8.39
CA LEU A 26 9.27 -5.85 -9.59
C LEU A 26 7.83 -6.31 -9.34
N ARG A 27 6.94 -5.96 -10.28
CA ARG A 27 5.53 -6.38 -10.20
C ARG A 27 5.34 -7.89 -10.27
N ASP A 28 6.23 -8.57 -10.99
CA ASP A 28 6.15 -10.02 -11.23
C ASP A 28 6.90 -10.83 -10.16
N ASP A 29 7.44 -10.18 -9.12
CA ASP A 29 8.09 -10.90 -8.01
C ASP A 29 7.07 -11.72 -7.21
N PRO A 30 7.42 -12.93 -6.71
CA PRO A 30 6.51 -13.77 -5.94
C PRO A 30 5.89 -13.09 -4.71
N VAL A 31 6.58 -12.12 -4.13
CA VAL A 31 6.08 -11.31 -3.01
C VAL A 31 4.80 -10.51 -3.38
N MET A 32 4.61 -10.22 -4.67
CA MET A 32 3.45 -9.48 -5.20
C MET A 32 2.25 -10.37 -5.55
N GLU A 33 2.35 -11.71 -5.49
CA GLU A 33 1.28 -12.64 -5.90
C GLU A 33 -0.06 -12.39 -5.19
N GLY A 34 -0.02 -11.82 -3.97
CA GLY A 34 -1.22 -11.45 -3.20
C GLY A 34 -1.74 -10.02 -3.41
N TYR A 35 -1.06 -9.22 -4.22
CA TYR A 35 -1.23 -7.76 -4.32
C TYR A 35 -1.19 -7.23 -5.77
N ASP A 36 -1.25 -8.11 -6.76
CA ASP A 36 -1.28 -7.71 -8.15
C ASP A 36 -2.63 -7.07 -8.55
N ARG A 37 -2.65 -6.46 -9.73
CA ARG A 37 -3.84 -5.83 -10.32
C ARG A 37 -5.03 -6.80 -10.46
N GLU A 38 -4.80 -8.08 -10.73
CA GLU A 38 -5.88 -9.05 -10.94
C GLU A 38 -6.59 -9.38 -9.63
N VAL A 39 -5.82 -9.59 -8.56
CA VAL A 39 -6.31 -9.77 -7.19
C VAL A 39 -7.13 -8.57 -6.76
N PHE A 40 -6.57 -7.36 -6.83
CA PHE A 40 -7.31 -6.14 -6.47
C PHE A 40 -8.51 -5.90 -7.38
N GLY A 41 -8.41 -6.21 -8.67
CA GLY A 41 -9.51 -6.07 -9.60
C GLY A 41 -10.69 -6.97 -9.26
N LEU A 42 -10.46 -8.18 -8.75
CA LEU A 42 -11.53 -9.05 -8.28
C LEU A 42 -12.25 -8.44 -7.07
N LEU A 43 -11.49 -7.93 -6.09
CA LEU A 43 -12.07 -7.34 -4.88
C LEU A 43 -12.86 -6.06 -5.19
N VAL A 44 -12.35 -5.21 -6.08
CA VAL A 44 -13.07 -4.00 -6.55
C VAL A 44 -14.39 -4.38 -7.23
N ARG A 45 -14.38 -5.38 -8.12
CA ARG A 45 -15.61 -5.87 -8.78
C ARG A 45 -16.63 -6.46 -7.81
N GLN A 46 -16.16 -7.06 -6.71
CA GLN A 46 -17.01 -7.60 -5.65
C GLN A 46 -17.50 -6.54 -4.66
N GLY A 47 -16.97 -5.31 -4.72
CA GLY A 47 -17.24 -4.29 -3.71
C GLY A 47 -16.63 -4.64 -2.35
N ASN A 48 -15.64 -5.54 -2.30
CA ASN A 48 -15.06 -6.05 -1.06
C ASN A 48 -14.02 -5.08 -0.50
N LEU A 49 -14.50 -3.95 0.02
CA LEU A 49 -13.68 -2.90 0.63
C LEU A 49 -12.87 -3.41 1.82
N ALA A 50 -13.47 -4.26 2.67
CA ALA A 50 -12.82 -4.76 3.88
C ALA A 50 -11.55 -5.55 3.53
N GLU A 51 -11.63 -6.46 2.55
CA GLU A 51 -10.47 -7.24 2.12
C GLU A 51 -9.41 -6.37 1.44
N ILE A 52 -9.81 -5.33 0.70
CA ILE A 52 -8.88 -4.34 0.15
C ILE A 52 -8.11 -3.65 1.27
N GLN A 53 -8.81 -3.17 2.30
CA GLN A 53 -8.19 -2.50 3.45
C GLN A 53 -7.24 -3.44 4.20
N VAL A 54 -7.62 -4.71 4.41
CA VAL A 54 -6.75 -5.73 5.03
C VAL A 54 -5.45 -5.90 4.24
N LYS A 55 -5.54 -6.07 2.91
CA LYS A 55 -4.36 -6.23 2.05
C LYS A 55 -3.43 -5.01 2.06
N LEU A 56 -4.01 -3.81 2.07
CA LEU A 56 -3.23 -2.59 2.19
C LEU A 56 -2.55 -2.51 3.58
N ASP A 57 -3.27 -2.82 4.66
CA ASP A 57 -2.72 -2.79 6.01
C ASP A 57 -1.53 -3.76 6.17
N GLU A 58 -1.59 -4.95 5.55
CA GLU A 58 -0.49 -5.92 5.58
C GLU A 58 0.82 -5.34 5.06
N CYS A 59 0.82 -4.74 3.86
CA CYS A 59 2.04 -4.18 3.28
C CYS A 59 2.45 -2.87 3.96
N LEU A 60 1.49 -2.06 4.42
CA LEU A 60 1.76 -0.80 5.13
C LEU A 60 2.35 -1.03 6.52
N TYR A 61 1.96 -2.11 7.19
CA TYR A 61 2.55 -2.48 8.48
C TYR A 61 4.05 -2.78 8.35
N LEU A 62 4.44 -3.54 7.32
CA LEU A 62 5.85 -3.85 7.04
C LEU A 62 6.64 -2.59 6.66
N ALA A 63 6.07 -1.75 5.80
CA ALA A 63 6.67 -0.47 5.42
C ALA A 63 6.86 0.45 6.64
N LEU A 64 5.87 0.52 7.53
CA LEU A 64 5.94 1.32 8.76
C LEU A 64 7.07 0.85 9.68
N ASP A 65 7.21 -0.47 9.88
CA ASP A 65 8.31 -1.03 10.66
C ASP A 65 9.68 -0.66 10.04
N THR A 66 9.78 -0.74 8.71
CA THR A 66 11.01 -0.38 7.97
C THR A 66 11.37 1.09 8.12
N LEU A 67 10.38 1.98 8.22
CA LEU A 67 10.57 3.41 8.48
C LEU A 67 10.89 3.73 9.95
N GLY A 68 11.13 2.74 10.80
CA GLY A 68 11.40 2.92 12.23
C GLY A 68 10.14 3.18 13.06
N GLY A 69 8.97 2.78 12.56
CA GLY A 69 7.69 2.93 13.23
C GLY A 69 7.14 4.36 13.24
N ALA A 70 6.06 4.57 13.98
CA ALA A 70 5.35 5.85 14.06
C ALA A 70 6.11 6.98 14.79
N ASP A 71 7.29 6.67 15.35
CA ASP A 71 8.13 7.64 16.04
C ASP A 71 8.91 8.53 15.06
N THR A 72 9.17 8.05 13.84
CA THR A 72 9.80 8.86 12.81
C THR A 72 8.80 9.80 12.12
N VAL A 73 9.31 10.88 11.52
CA VAL A 73 8.46 11.80 10.75
C VAL A 73 7.78 11.07 9.59
N MET A 74 8.50 10.18 8.91
CA MET A 74 7.97 9.42 7.79
C MET A 74 6.95 8.37 8.24
N GLY A 75 7.28 7.57 9.25
CA GLY A 75 6.36 6.55 9.75
C GLY A 75 5.06 7.14 10.34
N ARG A 76 5.14 8.32 10.98
CA ARG A 76 3.94 9.02 11.48
C ARG A 76 3.01 9.45 10.34
N GLU A 77 3.57 9.99 9.26
CA GLU A 77 2.76 10.41 8.11
C GLU A 77 2.17 9.19 7.37
N LEU A 78 2.95 8.11 7.23
CA LEU A 78 2.44 6.83 6.71
C LEU A 78 1.25 6.32 7.53
N GLN A 79 1.37 6.32 8.87
CA GLN A 79 0.31 5.88 9.77
C GLN A 79 -0.95 6.75 9.64
N ARG A 80 -0.79 8.08 9.48
CA ARG A 80 -1.91 9.00 9.28
C ARG A 80 -2.64 8.70 7.97
N LEU A 81 -1.91 8.54 6.87
CA LEU A 81 -2.49 8.21 5.56
C LEU A 81 -3.14 6.82 5.54
N ALA A 82 -2.54 5.85 6.23
CA ALA A 82 -3.14 4.52 6.41
C ALA A 82 -4.43 4.58 7.23
N ALA A 83 -4.53 5.48 8.22
CA ALA A 83 -5.78 5.72 8.93
C ALA A 83 -6.87 6.27 8.00
N ASP A 84 -6.54 7.26 7.15
CA ASP A 84 -7.50 7.82 6.17
C ASP A 84 -8.05 6.72 5.22
N VAL A 85 -7.21 5.76 4.82
CA VAL A 85 -7.61 4.60 4.01
C VAL A 85 -8.55 3.64 4.76
N ARG A 86 -8.27 3.37 6.04
CA ARG A 86 -9.12 2.51 6.89
C ARG A 86 -10.46 3.15 7.24
N GLU A 87 -10.51 4.48 7.31
CA GLU A 87 -11.74 5.22 7.61
C GLU A 87 -12.69 5.31 6.42
N ALA A 88 -12.21 5.06 5.18
CA ALA A 88 -13.07 4.99 4.00
C ALA A 88 -14.18 3.95 4.17
N GLN A 89 -15.41 4.32 3.83
CA GLN A 89 -16.61 3.48 4.01
C GLN A 89 -17.12 2.87 2.70
N THR A 90 -16.68 3.41 1.57
CA THR A 90 -17.01 2.93 0.21
C THR A 90 -15.78 3.00 -0.69
N LEU A 91 -15.81 2.27 -1.81
CA LEU A 91 -14.75 2.34 -2.83
C LEU A 91 -14.60 3.74 -3.42
N GLU A 92 -15.68 4.50 -3.53
CA GLU A 92 -15.65 5.89 -4.00
C GLU A 92 -14.93 6.79 -2.98
N THR A 93 -15.23 6.63 -1.69
CA THR A 93 -14.56 7.40 -0.62
C THR A 93 -13.11 6.99 -0.39
N LEU A 94 -12.73 5.78 -0.82
CA LEU A 94 -11.35 5.27 -0.75
C LEU A 94 -10.43 5.94 -1.77
N ASP A 95 -10.95 6.43 -2.90
CA ASP A 95 -10.12 6.88 -4.03
C ASP A 95 -9.14 8.01 -3.64
N ALA A 96 -9.61 9.03 -2.92
CA ALA A 96 -8.77 10.15 -2.52
C ALA A 96 -7.68 9.76 -1.49
N PRO A 97 -8.00 9.10 -0.35
CA PRO A 97 -6.99 8.57 0.58
C PRO A 97 -5.97 7.67 -0.12
N LEU A 98 -6.43 6.81 -1.03
CA LEU A 98 -5.54 5.89 -1.74
C LEU A 98 -4.55 6.62 -2.64
N HIS A 99 -4.97 7.67 -3.35
CA HIS A 99 -4.05 8.48 -4.15
C HIS A 99 -3.02 9.22 -3.28
N ALA A 100 -3.45 9.79 -2.16
CA ALA A 100 -2.55 10.47 -1.23
C ALA A 100 -1.49 9.51 -0.66
N LEU A 101 -1.92 8.31 -0.26
CA LEU A 101 -1.02 7.26 0.22
C LEU A 101 -0.03 6.81 -0.87
N LYS A 102 -0.51 6.60 -2.09
CA LYS A 102 0.33 6.23 -3.24
C LYS A 102 1.40 7.29 -3.53
N ASP A 103 0.99 8.56 -3.54
CA ASP A 103 1.89 9.67 -3.84
C ASP A 103 2.93 9.85 -2.73
N TYR A 104 2.54 9.65 -1.47
CA TYR A 104 3.46 9.65 -0.34
C TYR A 104 4.49 8.52 -0.43
N LEU A 105 4.05 7.27 -0.58
CA LEU A 105 4.94 6.11 -0.70
C LEU A 105 5.93 6.26 -1.85
N LYS A 106 5.47 6.76 -3.00
CA LYS A 106 6.33 7.05 -4.15
C LYS A 106 7.38 8.13 -3.88
N ALA A 107 7.08 9.10 -3.01
CA ALA A 107 7.99 10.21 -2.71
C ALA A 107 9.09 9.85 -1.71
N ILE A 108 8.87 8.82 -0.90
CA ILE A 108 9.83 8.34 0.11
C ILE A 108 10.61 7.10 -0.32
N LEU A 109 10.27 6.54 -1.49
CA LEU A 109 11.04 5.51 -2.19
C LEU A 109 12.19 6.13 -2.97
#